data_AF-A0A1G2ZV82-F1
#
_entry.id   AF-A0A1G2ZV82-F1
#
_cell.length_a   1.000
_cell.length_b   1.000
_cell.length_c   1.000
_cell.angle_alpha   90.00
_cell.angle_beta   90.00
_cell.angle_gamma   90.00
#
_symmetry.space_group_name_H-M   'P 1'
#
loop_
_entity.id
_entity.type
_entity.pdbx_description
1 polymer ?
#
loop_
_entity_poly.entity_id
_entity_poly.type
_entity_poly.pdbx_seq_one_letter_code
_entity_poly.pdbx_strand_id
1 'polypeptide(L)'
;MCGEKLSVPDPFAGRPFTCTKCGMSGIVPEKADKIKFRCKSCGWRLRVPRIHAGKEGKCPHCKSTFIVPPLEPEPASGSGTITVVCPMCNEVIHAPQASRGKMIPCPKCDSYIET
;
A
#
# COMPACT_ATOMS: atom_id res chain seq x y z
N MET A 1 -14.81 8.05 25.03
CA MET A 1 -14.10 7.44 23.88
C MET A 1 -15.13 6.71 23.03
N CYS A 2 -15.31 7.08 21.76
CA CYS A 2 -16.24 6.39 20.86
C CYS A 2 -15.60 5.06 20.43
N GLY A 3 -16.17 3.93 20.84
CA GLY A 3 -15.67 2.57 20.54
C GLY A 3 -16.52 1.82 19.51
N GLU A 4 -17.33 2.54 18.73
CA GLU A 4 -18.33 1.95 17.86
C GLU A 4 -17.73 1.62 16.48
N LYS A 5 -17.90 0.38 16.05
CA LYS A 5 -17.36 -0.11 14.76
C LYS A 5 -18.21 0.43 13.61
N LEU A 6 -17.66 1.35 12.82
CA LEU A 6 -18.34 1.87 11.63
C LEU A 6 -18.22 0.86 10.48
N SER A 7 -19.34 0.31 10.03
CA SER A 7 -19.39 -0.50 8.79
C SER A 7 -19.60 0.44 7.61
N VAL A 8 -18.57 0.65 6.80
CA VAL A 8 -18.62 1.52 5.62
C VAL A 8 -18.87 0.65 4.38
N PRO A 9 -19.91 0.93 3.58
CA PRO A 9 -20.17 0.19 2.34
C PRO A 9 -19.12 0.51 1.27
N ASP A 10 -18.83 -0.49 0.42
CA ASP A 10 -17.79 -0.46 -0.62
C ASP A 10 -17.74 0.78 -1.54
N PRO A 11 -18.86 1.48 -1.89
CA PRO A 11 -18.80 2.67 -2.76
C PRO A 11 -18.09 3.88 -2.14
N PHE A 12 -17.88 3.87 -0.82
CA PHE A 12 -17.22 4.96 -0.10
C PHE A 12 -15.74 4.68 0.17
N ALA A 13 -15.18 3.61 -0.41
CA ALA A 13 -13.76 3.30 -0.32
C ALA A 13 -12.91 4.42 -0.94
N GLY A 14 -11.87 4.86 -0.24
CA GLY A 14 -10.98 5.95 -0.65
C GLY A 14 -11.43 7.35 -0.32
N ARG A 15 -12.69 7.50 0.10
CA ARG A 15 -13.21 8.82 0.44
C ARG A 15 -12.80 9.18 1.85
N PRO A 16 -12.48 10.45 2.13
CA PRO A 16 -12.39 10.92 3.49
C PRO A 16 -13.76 10.75 4.15
N PHE A 17 -13.80 10.09 5.30
CA PHE A 17 -15.00 10.05 6.13
C PHE A 17 -14.81 10.96 7.33
N THR A 18 -15.89 11.63 7.74
CA THR A 18 -15.94 12.39 8.98
C THR A 18 -17.01 11.76 9.86
N CYS A 19 -16.62 11.32 11.04
CA CYS A 19 -17.55 10.81 12.02
C CYS A 19 -18.38 11.97 12.60
N THR A 20 -19.67 12.04 12.28
CA THR A 20 -20.60 13.07 12.79
C THR A 20 -20.87 12.98 14.30
N LYS A 21 -20.41 11.91 14.96
CA LYS A 21 -20.57 11.72 16.43
C LYS A 21 -19.38 12.24 17.24
N CYS A 22 -18.17 12.23 16.69
CA CYS A 22 -16.95 12.62 17.42
C CYS A 22 -16.02 13.57 16.65
N GLY A 23 -16.33 13.90 15.40
CA GLY A 23 -15.51 14.78 14.57
C GLY A 23 -14.26 14.13 14.00
N MET A 24 -14.02 12.84 14.26
CA MET A 24 -12.84 12.14 13.74
C MET A 24 -12.94 11.98 12.22
N SER A 25 -11.97 12.57 11.52
CA SER A 25 -11.79 12.42 10.08
C SER A 25 -10.67 11.43 9.76
N GLY A 26 -10.91 10.53 8.82
CA GLY A 26 -9.95 9.54 8.36
C GLY A 26 -10.20 9.15 6.90
N ILE A 27 -9.27 8.43 6.29
CA ILE A 27 -9.44 7.91 4.93
C ILE A 27 -10.11 6.54 5.03
N VAL A 28 -11.20 6.32 4.29
CA VAL A 28 -11.74 4.96 4.11
C VAL A 28 -10.72 4.20 3.25
N PRO A 29 -10.14 3.08 3.71
CA PRO A 29 -9.16 2.34 2.91
C PRO A 29 -9.78 1.91 1.57
N GLU A 30 -9.15 2.34 0.47
CA GLU A 30 -9.66 2.28 -0.93
C GLU A 30 -10.05 0.90 -1.41
N LYS A 31 -9.41 -0.11 -0.85
CA LYS A 31 -9.81 -1.48 -1.09
C LYS A 31 -9.78 -2.14 0.26
N ALA A 32 -10.84 -2.87 0.54
CA ALA A 32 -10.73 -4.15 1.19
C ALA A 32 -9.76 -5.03 0.39
N ASP A 33 -8.49 -4.65 0.42
CA ASP A 33 -7.41 -5.29 -0.25
C ASP A 33 -7.21 -6.54 0.58
N LYS A 34 -7.91 -7.57 0.14
CA LYS A 34 -8.06 -8.84 0.82
C LYS A 34 -7.16 -9.77 0.04
N ILE A 35 -6.13 -10.27 0.70
CA ILE A 35 -5.26 -11.29 0.17
C ILE A 35 -6.11 -12.54 -0.04
N LYS A 36 -6.26 -12.94 -1.30
CA LYS A 36 -6.97 -14.16 -1.68
C LYS A 36 -5.95 -15.27 -1.82
N PHE A 37 -6.01 -16.25 -0.95
CA PHE A 37 -5.12 -17.41 -0.99
C PHE A 37 -5.89 -18.68 -0.61
N ARG A 38 -5.31 -19.84 -0.91
CA ARG A 38 -5.89 -21.13 -0.52
C ARG A 38 -5.23 -21.61 0.76
N CYS A 39 -6.02 -22.15 1.68
CA CYS A 39 -5.47 -22.81 2.86
C CYS A 39 -4.60 -23.99 2.43
N LYS A 40 -3.36 -24.09 2.92
CA LYS A 40 -2.47 -25.22 2.61
C LYS A 40 -2.98 -26.56 3.17
N SER A 41 -3.80 -26.54 4.21
CA SER A 41 -4.30 -27.75 4.87
C SER A 41 -5.57 -28.31 4.24
N CYS A 42 -6.52 -27.46 3.81
CA CYS A 42 -7.81 -27.90 3.29
C CYS A 42 -8.15 -27.40 1.88
N GLY A 43 -7.31 -26.55 1.28
CA GLY A 43 -7.53 -25.97 -0.05
C GLY A 43 -8.63 -24.89 -0.12
N TRP A 44 -9.29 -24.58 0.99
CA TRP A 44 -10.38 -23.60 1.01
C TRP A 44 -9.89 -22.20 0.61
N ARG A 45 -10.70 -21.47 -0.17
CA ARG A 45 -10.40 -20.10 -0.61
C ARG A 45 -10.63 -19.13 0.54
N LEU A 46 -9.54 -18.60 1.08
CA LEU A 46 -9.54 -17.62 2.15
C LEU A 46 -9.38 -16.21 1.58
N ARG A 47 -10.03 -15.25 2.24
CA ARG A 47 -9.94 -13.82 1.94
C ARG A 47 -9.59 -13.11 3.23
N VAL A 48 -8.34 -12.70 3.38
CA VAL A 48 -7.85 -12.06 4.62
C VAL A 48 -7.48 -10.61 4.32
N PRO A 49 -7.92 -9.63 5.12
CA PRO A 49 -7.56 -8.24 4.89
C PRO A 49 -6.04 -8.04 4.97
N ARG A 50 -5.47 -7.20 4.10
CA ARG A 50 -4.03 -6.87 4.04
C ARG A 50 -3.44 -6.40 5.37
N ILE A 51 -4.24 -5.80 6.24
CA ILE A 51 -3.81 -5.39 7.59
C ILE A 51 -3.39 -6.58 8.49
N HIS A 52 -3.76 -7.81 8.11
CA HIS A 52 -3.36 -9.04 8.76
C HIS A 52 -2.27 -9.79 7.97
N ALA A 53 -1.68 -9.18 6.94
CA ALA A 53 -0.53 -9.75 6.24
C ALA A 53 0.64 -9.95 7.21
N GLY A 54 1.32 -11.09 7.09
CA GLY A 54 2.39 -11.49 8.01
C GLY A 54 1.92 -11.89 9.42
N LYS A 55 0.60 -11.84 9.69
CA LYS A 55 0.03 -12.33 10.96
C LYS A 55 -0.46 -13.77 10.83
N GLU A 56 -0.51 -14.44 11.97
CA GLU A 56 -1.11 -15.75 12.09
C GLU A 56 -2.64 -15.65 12.02
N GLY A 57 -3.23 -16.44 11.14
CA GLY A 57 -4.67 -16.58 10.97
C GLY A 57 -5.10 -18.02 11.22
N LYS A 58 -6.38 -18.19 11.59
CA LYS A 58 -7.00 -19.51 11.75
C LYS A 58 -8.02 -19.74 10.65
N CYS A 59 -7.95 -20.90 10.00
CA CYS A 59 -8.89 -21.23 8.94
C CYS A 59 -10.29 -21.48 9.53
N PRO A 60 -11.35 -20.78 9.08
CA PRO A 60 -12.70 -21.04 9.56
C PRO A 60 -13.22 -22.44 9.18
N HIS A 61 -12.64 -23.07 8.14
CA HIS A 61 -13.09 -24.38 7.66
C HIS A 61 -12.40 -25.55 8.38
N CYS A 62 -11.06 -25.59 8.38
CA CYS A 62 -10.30 -26.70 8.98
C CYS A 62 -9.71 -26.39 10.35
N LYS A 63 -9.86 -25.16 10.85
CA LYS A 63 -9.27 -24.69 12.12
C LYS A 63 -7.74 -24.74 12.17
N SER A 64 -7.06 -25.05 11.06
CA SER A 64 -5.61 -25.00 10.96
C SER A 64 -5.11 -23.56 11.06
N THR A 65 -4.02 -23.39 11.79
CA THR A 65 -3.23 -22.15 11.83
C THR A 65 -2.45 -22.01 10.53
N PHE A 66 -2.44 -20.81 9.98
CA PHE A 66 -1.67 -20.45 8.79
C PHE A 66 -1.08 -19.06 8.96
N ILE A 67 0.06 -18.82 8.31
CA ILE A 67 0.64 -17.48 8.25
C ILE A 67 0.11 -16.82 6.99
N VAL A 68 -0.53 -15.66 7.13
CA VAL A 68 -0.94 -14.86 5.97
C VAL A 68 0.34 -14.42 5.27
N PRO A 69 0.51 -14.67 3.96
CA PRO A 69 1.71 -14.24 3.28
C PRO A 69 1.89 -12.73 3.48
N PRO A 70 3.09 -12.28 3.90
CA PRO A 70 3.36 -10.87 3.97
C PRO A 70 3.16 -10.31 2.57
N LEU A 71 2.54 -9.13 2.52
CA LEU A 71 2.60 -8.36 1.30
C LEU A 71 4.04 -7.93 1.23
N GLU A 72 4.73 -8.30 0.15
CA GLU A 72 5.88 -7.48 -0.22
C GLU A 72 5.40 -6.03 -0.19
N PRO A 73 6.14 -5.14 0.49
CA PRO A 73 5.80 -3.74 0.49
C PRO A 73 5.86 -3.29 -0.97
N GLU A 74 4.71 -3.21 -1.62
CA GLU A 74 4.55 -2.25 -2.70
C GLU A 74 5.08 -0.94 -2.12
N PRO A 75 6.06 -0.30 -2.76
CA PRO A 75 6.87 0.74 -2.15
C PRO A 75 5.94 1.75 -1.53
N ALA A 76 5.83 1.68 -0.21
CA ALA A 76 5.06 2.61 0.57
C ALA A 76 5.67 3.97 0.23
N SER A 77 4.91 4.76 -0.51
CA SER A 77 5.18 6.16 -0.82
C SER A 77 5.50 6.85 0.51
N GLY A 78 6.80 6.99 0.78
CA GLY A 78 7.31 7.20 2.15
C GLY A 78 8.83 7.15 2.30
N SER A 79 9.56 6.81 1.24
CA SER A 79 10.93 7.30 1.05
C SER A 79 10.90 8.20 -0.16
N GLY A 80 11.04 9.51 0.08
CA GLY A 80 10.98 10.53 -0.96
C GLY A 80 11.92 10.15 -2.09
N THR A 81 11.36 9.68 -3.21
CA THR A 81 12.04 9.56 -4.47
C THR A 81 11.28 10.45 -5.42
N ILE A 82 11.98 11.42 -5.98
CA ILE A 82 11.43 12.31 -6.99
C ILE A 82 11.57 11.65 -8.35
N THR A 83 10.57 11.88 -9.19
CA THR A 83 10.60 11.44 -10.58
C THR A 83 11.07 12.63 -11.41
N VAL A 84 12.20 12.47 -12.10
CA VAL A 84 12.77 13.53 -12.94
C VAL A 84 12.89 13.01 -14.35
N VAL A 85 12.45 13.83 -15.31
CA VAL A 85 12.51 13.49 -16.74
C VAL A 85 13.76 14.11 -17.33
N CYS A 86 14.61 13.29 -17.95
CA CYS A 86 15.81 13.80 -18.61
C CYS A 86 15.43 14.52 -19.92
N PRO A 87 15.76 15.81 -20.12
CA PRO A 87 15.41 16.53 -21.35
C PRO A 87 16.22 16.08 -22.59
N MET A 88 17.35 15.38 -22.38
CA MET A 88 18.23 14.95 -23.47
C MET A 88 17.81 13.60 -24.07
N CYS A 89 17.34 12.66 -23.24
CA CYS A 89 16.96 11.32 -23.69
C CYS A 89 15.53 10.90 -23.31
N ASN A 90 14.75 11.82 -22.72
CA ASN A 90 13.35 11.64 -22.31
C ASN A 90 13.13 10.41 -21.39
N GLU A 91 14.14 10.08 -20.60
CA GLU A 91 14.09 8.96 -19.67
C GLU A 91 13.52 9.39 -18.31
N VAL A 92 12.73 8.52 -17.69
CA VAL A 92 12.15 8.73 -16.36
C VAL A 92 13.11 8.17 -15.31
N ILE A 93 13.68 9.06 -14.50
CA ILE A 93 14.67 8.71 -13.49
C ILE A 93 14.04 8.84 -12.11
N HIS A 94 14.17 7.78 -11.32
CA HIS A 94 13.76 7.76 -9.91
C HIS A 94 14.97 8.10 -9.04
N ALA A 95 15.07 9.36 -8.63
CA ALA A 95 16.16 9.84 -7.78
C ALA A 95 15.66 10.02 -6.34
N PRO A 96 16.50 9.84 -5.31
CA PRO A 96 16.11 10.18 -3.95
C PRO A 96 15.80 11.67 -3.84
N GLN A 97 14.83 12.04 -3.01
CA GLN A 97 14.38 13.42 -2.81
C GLN A 97 15.48 14.29 -2.18
N ALA A 98 16.48 13.68 -1.53
CA ALA A 98 17.71 14.33 -1.09
C ALA A 98 18.58 14.87 -2.24
N SER A 99 18.33 14.42 -3.47
CA SER A 99 18.99 14.93 -4.67
C SER A 99 18.31 16.18 -5.22
N ARG A 100 17.11 16.55 -4.78
CA ARG A 100 16.40 17.77 -5.26
C ARG A 100 17.31 19.00 -5.15
N GLY A 101 17.44 19.75 -6.24
CA GLY A 101 18.37 20.88 -6.39
C GLY A 101 19.82 20.48 -6.64
N LYS A 102 20.11 19.20 -6.90
CA LYS A 102 21.44 18.70 -7.25
C LYS A 102 21.47 18.18 -8.69
N MET A 103 22.64 18.31 -9.29
CA MET A 103 22.95 17.72 -10.59
C MET A 103 23.27 16.23 -10.39
N ILE A 104 22.48 15.36 -11.02
CA ILE A 104 22.74 13.92 -11.05
C ILE A 104 23.00 13.47 -12.50
N PRO A 105 23.85 12.45 -12.72
CA PRO A 105 24.03 11.87 -14.04
C PRO A 105 22.83 10.99 -14.43
N CYS A 106 22.41 11.11 -15.69
CA CYS A 106 21.41 10.23 -16.27
C CYS A 106 22.03 8.85 -16.57
N PRO A 107 21.44 7.73 -16.09
CA PRO A 107 21.99 6.38 -16.31
C PRO A 107 21.85 5.89 -17.77
N LYS A 108 21.10 6.60 -18.62
CA LYS A 108 20.82 6.20 -20.01
C LYS A 108 21.66 6.95 -21.03
N CYS A 109 21.95 8.23 -20.78
CA CYS A 109 22.61 9.10 -21.74
C CYS A 109 23.78 9.88 -21.15
N ASP A 110 24.24 9.53 -19.95
CA ASP A 110 25.38 10.14 -19.22
C ASP A 110 25.35 11.68 -19.10
N SER A 111 24.18 12.26 -19.34
CA SER A 111 23.96 13.71 -19.27
C SER A 111 23.62 14.14 -17.85
N TYR A 112 24.08 15.33 -17.44
CA TYR A 112 23.74 15.89 -16.12
C TYR A 112 22.37 16.56 -16.16
N ILE A 113 21.52 16.18 -15.21
CA ILE A 113 20.17 16.75 -15.05
C ILE A 113 20.03 17.43 -13.69
N GLU A 114 19.36 18.58 -13.67
CA GLU A 114 18.93 19.24 -12.43
C GLU A 114 17.61 18.62 -11.96
N THR A 115 17.51 18.34 -10.66
CA THR A 115 16.41 17.57 -10.07
C THR A 115 15.58 18.35 -9.06
#